data_AF-A0A7W0SAT6-F1
#
_entry.id   AF-A0A7W0SAT6-F1
#
_cell.length_a   1.000
_cell.length_b   1.000
_cell.length_c   1.000
_cell.angle_alpha   90.00
_cell.angle_beta   90.00
_cell.angle_gamma   90.00
#
_symmetry.space_group_name_H-M   'P 1'
#
loop_
_entity.id
_entity.type
_entity.pdbx_description
1 polymer ?
#
loop_
_entity_poly.entity_id
_entity_poly.type
_entity_poly.pdbx_seq_one_letter_code
_entity_poly.pdbx_strand_id
1 'polypeptide(L)'
;MKRSWATLLSWLLWTIVVADLAVLLISPLLRPRSLGGLEIPTVAAFSLFVLGFATIGGLIGSRHPRNPIGWIMCVSAIAFTMGGAMGEYAQYSLDERVLPGFGLSAWFSVWTWSVGASLPPTLLLLLFPDGRPPSWRWRPVAWVTGVAIVVLTSSIAFEPGKFDDYPTSNPFGVPLIYDALRPLVGAATIALLGCAFASIVSLIFRFRRAENQERLQLKWLAFAVALVGLAAAISVVIESTADSKDGLIELSNLIVTASMSTIPIAIGVAVLKHRLYNIDRTINRTLVYV
;
A
#
# COMPACT_ATOMS: atom_id res chain seq x y z
N MET A 1 -30.32 -9.36 10.64
CA MET A 1 -29.46 -8.77 9.58
C MET A 1 -28.40 -9.78 9.19
N LYS A 2 -28.46 -10.38 7.99
CA LYS A 2 -27.38 -11.28 7.51
C LYS A 2 -26.13 -10.43 7.28
N ARG A 3 -25.07 -10.62 8.08
CA ARG A 3 -23.77 -9.99 7.80
C ARG A 3 -23.34 -10.42 6.40
N SER A 4 -23.09 -9.47 5.51
CA SER A 4 -22.59 -9.79 4.18
C SER A 4 -21.20 -10.42 4.30
N TRP A 5 -20.86 -11.40 3.45
CA TRP A 5 -19.53 -12.02 3.42
C TRP A 5 -18.42 -10.97 3.33
N ALA A 6 -18.69 -9.86 2.64
CA ALA A 6 -17.77 -8.75 2.49
C ALA A 6 -17.49 -8.04 3.81
N THR A 7 -18.51 -7.85 4.65
CA THR A 7 -18.32 -7.28 5.99
C THR A 7 -17.42 -8.18 6.84
N LEU A 8 -17.67 -9.51 6.84
CA LEU A 8 -16.85 -10.46 7.59
C LEU A 8 -15.40 -10.45 7.08
N LEU A 9 -15.22 -10.52 5.76
CA LEU A 9 -13.90 -10.52 5.15
C LEU A 9 -13.15 -9.20 5.45
N SER A 10 -13.78 -8.04 5.29
CA SER A 10 -13.14 -6.75 5.60
C SER A 10 -12.64 -6.64 7.03
N TRP A 11 -13.43 -7.10 8.00
CA TRP A 11 -13.00 -7.08 9.41
C TRP A 11 -11.96 -8.15 9.73
N LEU A 12 -12.02 -9.31 9.10
CA LEU A 12 -10.96 -10.32 9.21
C LEU A 12 -9.61 -9.76 8.71
N LEU A 13 -9.61 -9.14 7.53
CA LEU A 13 -8.41 -8.51 6.95
C LEU A 13 -7.86 -7.40 7.87
N TRP A 14 -8.75 -6.60 8.47
CA TRP A 14 -8.37 -5.59 9.45
C TRP A 14 -7.76 -6.19 10.72
N THR A 15 -8.36 -7.25 11.27
CA THR A 15 -7.84 -7.94 12.46
C THR A 15 -6.47 -8.54 12.23
N ILE A 16 -6.22 -9.11 11.04
CA ILE A 16 -4.90 -9.61 10.65
C ILE A 16 -3.88 -8.47 10.66
N VAL A 17 -4.18 -7.33 10.04
CA VAL A 17 -3.29 -6.16 10.04
C VAL A 17 -2.98 -5.68 11.46
N VAL A 18 -3.98 -5.61 12.34
CA VAL A 18 -3.76 -5.19 13.74
C VAL A 18 -2.87 -6.18 14.49
N ALA A 19 -3.06 -7.48 14.27
CA ALA A 19 -2.22 -8.51 14.87
C ALA A 19 -0.77 -8.41 14.38
N ASP A 20 -0.55 -8.25 13.08
CA ASP A 20 0.78 -8.08 12.49
C ASP A 20 1.45 -6.79 12.98
N LEU A 21 0.72 -5.67 13.08
CA LEU A 21 1.25 -4.42 13.66
C LEU A 21 1.62 -4.59 15.13
N ALA A 22 0.86 -5.36 15.90
CA ALA A 22 1.22 -5.65 17.28
C ALA A 22 2.53 -6.42 17.36
N VAL A 23 2.77 -7.40 16.47
CA VAL A 23 4.06 -8.10 16.37
C VAL A 23 5.18 -7.11 16.07
N LEU A 24 5.01 -6.26 15.07
CA LEU A 24 5.99 -5.25 14.65
C LEU A 24 6.36 -4.23 15.72
N LEU A 25 5.40 -3.82 16.55
CA LEU A 25 5.62 -2.80 17.59
C LEU A 25 6.12 -3.41 18.91
N ILE A 26 5.79 -4.66 19.20
CA ILE A 26 6.17 -5.32 20.46
C ILE A 26 7.56 -5.97 20.33
N SER A 27 7.92 -6.51 19.16
CA SER A 27 9.20 -7.20 18.99
C SER A 27 10.43 -6.35 19.39
N PRO A 28 10.52 -5.04 19.07
CA PRO A 28 11.68 -4.23 19.44
C PRO A 28 11.72 -3.89 20.94
N LEU A 29 10.58 -3.94 21.63
CA LEU A 29 10.50 -3.73 23.09
C LEU A 29 11.03 -4.95 23.85
N LEU A 30 10.80 -6.14 23.30
CA LEU A 30 11.29 -7.40 23.86
C LEU A 30 12.77 -7.64 23.54
N ARG A 31 13.26 -7.03 22.46
CA ARG A 31 14.64 -7.13 21.98
C ARG A 31 15.15 -5.75 21.62
N PRO A 32 15.72 -5.02 22.59
CA PRO A 32 16.27 -3.70 22.32
C PRO A 32 17.37 -3.81 21.27
N ARG A 33 17.04 -3.48 20.01
CA ARG A 33 18.02 -3.16 18.99
C ARG A 33 18.55 -1.76 19.29
N SER A 34 19.77 -1.46 18.87
CA SER A 34 20.26 -0.08 18.83
C SER A 34 19.47 0.67 17.75
N LEU A 35 18.24 1.05 18.07
CA LEU A 35 17.41 1.86 17.18
C LEU A 35 17.99 3.27 17.16
N GLY A 36 18.29 3.76 15.95
CA GLY A 36 18.78 5.10 15.70
C GLY A 36 17.72 6.17 15.99
N GLY A 37 18.15 7.43 16.07
CA GLY A 37 17.39 8.57 16.58
C GLY A 37 15.92 8.65 16.15
N LEU A 38 15.63 8.68 14.84
CA LEU A 38 14.26 8.84 14.31
C LEU A 38 13.62 7.55 13.78
N GLU A 39 14.20 6.38 14.03
CA GLU A 39 13.65 5.10 13.57
C GLU A 39 12.30 4.79 14.23
N ILE A 40 12.19 4.95 15.56
CA ILE A 40 10.95 4.69 16.30
C ILE A 40 9.80 5.58 15.78
N PRO A 41 9.96 6.93 15.66
CA PRO A 41 8.96 7.77 15.01
C PRO A 41 8.58 7.31 13.60
N THR A 42 9.55 6.84 12.80
CA THR A 42 9.32 6.42 11.41
C THR A 42 8.48 5.14 11.36
N VAL A 43 8.79 4.16 12.20
CA VAL A 43 8.00 2.93 12.36
C VAL A 43 6.58 3.26 12.82
N ALA A 44 6.43 4.18 13.77
CA ALA A 44 5.11 4.63 14.23
C ALA A 44 4.31 5.32 13.10
N ALA A 45 4.95 6.21 12.34
CA ALA A 45 4.33 6.87 11.19
C ALA A 45 3.88 5.87 10.12
N PHE A 46 4.72 4.87 9.82
CA PHE A 46 4.38 3.80 8.88
C PHE A 46 3.22 2.95 9.39
N SER A 47 3.23 2.60 10.67
CA SER A 47 2.15 1.84 11.32
C SER A 47 0.82 2.58 11.25
N LEU A 48 0.81 3.90 11.45
CA LEU A 48 -0.38 4.74 11.30
C LEU A 48 -0.88 4.76 9.86
N PHE A 49 0.01 4.86 8.89
CA PHE A 49 -0.33 4.78 7.47
C PHE A 49 -1.02 3.45 7.14
N VAL A 50 -0.43 2.33 7.55
CA VAL A 50 -0.96 1.00 7.26
C VAL A 50 -2.29 0.75 7.99
N LEU A 51 -2.39 1.15 9.25
CA LEU A 51 -3.63 1.06 10.02
C LEU A 51 -4.74 1.93 9.38
N GLY A 52 -4.40 3.11 8.89
CA GLY A 52 -5.30 3.97 8.12
C GLY A 52 -5.80 3.27 6.85
N PHE A 53 -4.89 2.63 6.11
CA PHE A 53 -5.23 1.84 4.93
C PHE A 53 -6.18 0.67 5.26
N ALA A 54 -5.88 -0.13 6.28
CA ALA A 54 -6.73 -1.25 6.69
C ALA A 54 -8.10 -0.78 7.19
N THR A 55 -8.15 0.29 7.99
CA THR A 55 -9.38 0.80 8.60
C THR A 55 -10.30 1.41 7.54
N ILE A 56 -9.79 2.33 6.72
CA ILE A 56 -10.58 2.95 5.65
C ILE A 56 -10.92 1.92 4.57
N GLY A 57 -9.98 1.05 4.23
CA GLY A 57 -10.21 -0.05 3.29
C GLY A 57 -11.33 -0.99 3.75
N GLY A 58 -11.31 -1.40 5.02
CA GLY A 58 -12.33 -2.26 5.60
C GLY A 58 -13.71 -1.59 5.73
N LEU A 59 -13.75 -0.29 6.06
CA LEU A 59 -14.98 0.50 6.06
C LEU A 59 -15.58 0.62 4.65
N ILE A 60 -14.75 0.88 3.64
CA ILE A 60 -15.21 0.94 2.24
C ILE A 60 -15.63 -0.45 1.75
N GLY A 61 -14.86 -1.51 2.00
CA GLY A 61 -15.17 -2.87 1.58
C GLY A 61 -16.46 -3.42 2.21
N SER A 62 -16.70 -3.10 3.48
CA SER A 62 -17.91 -3.53 4.20
C SER A 62 -19.17 -2.77 3.77
N ARG A 63 -19.07 -1.48 3.41
CA ARG A 63 -20.22 -0.65 2.97
C ARG A 63 -20.44 -0.68 1.46
N HIS A 64 -19.38 -0.85 0.68
CA HIS A 64 -19.36 -0.78 -0.77
C HIS A 64 -18.52 -1.93 -1.35
N PRO A 65 -18.97 -3.19 -1.21
CA PRO A 65 -18.19 -4.37 -1.60
C PRO A 65 -17.84 -4.46 -3.09
N ARG A 66 -18.61 -3.75 -3.95
CA ARG A 66 -18.35 -3.65 -5.39
C ARG A 66 -17.29 -2.59 -5.74
N ASN A 67 -16.85 -1.77 -4.79
CA ASN A 67 -15.81 -0.77 -5.02
C ASN A 67 -14.43 -1.39 -4.73
N PRO A 68 -13.58 -1.64 -5.75
CA PRO A 68 -12.25 -2.23 -5.57
C PRO A 68 -11.31 -1.41 -4.68
N ILE A 69 -11.54 -0.10 -4.49
CA ILE A 69 -10.65 0.75 -3.69
C ILE A 69 -10.49 0.22 -2.27
N GLY A 70 -11.59 -0.18 -1.63
CA GLY A 70 -11.53 -0.73 -0.27
C GLY A 70 -10.66 -1.98 -0.18
N TRP A 71 -10.81 -2.89 -1.16
CA TRP A 71 -10.03 -4.12 -1.25
C TRP A 71 -8.55 -3.85 -1.57
N ILE A 72 -8.25 -2.92 -2.47
CA ILE A 72 -6.88 -2.52 -2.77
C ILE A 72 -6.19 -1.98 -1.52
N MET A 73 -6.88 -1.16 -0.72
CA MET A 73 -6.33 -0.64 0.53
C MET A 73 -6.08 -1.77 1.56
N CYS A 74 -7.02 -2.71 1.72
CA CYS A 74 -6.83 -3.87 2.61
C CYS A 74 -5.67 -4.78 2.16
N VAL A 75 -5.59 -5.10 0.86
CA VAL A 75 -4.50 -5.93 0.30
C VAL A 75 -3.15 -5.24 0.49
N SER A 76 -3.09 -3.92 0.25
CA SER A 76 -1.84 -3.17 0.45
C SER A 76 -1.41 -3.19 1.91
N ALA A 77 -2.36 -2.98 2.84
CA ALA A 77 -2.08 -3.02 4.26
C ALA A 77 -1.55 -4.37 4.72
N ILE A 78 -2.22 -5.47 4.34
CA ILE A 78 -1.78 -6.83 4.67
C ILE A 78 -0.43 -7.14 4.06
N ALA A 79 -0.20 -6.75 2.80
CA ALA A 79 1.07 -7.02 2.13
C ALA A 79 2.25 -6.38 2.87
N PHE A 80 2.08 -5.15 3.36
CA PHE A 80 3.08 -4.48 4.20
C PHE A 80 3.25 -5.14 5.57
N THR A 81 2.15 -5.39 6.28
CA THR A 81 2.24 -5.90 7.66
C THR A 81 2.70 -7.33 7.73
N MET A 82 2.26 -8.17 6.79
CA MET A 82 2.73 -9.55 6.67
C MET A 82 4.23 -9.59 6.40
N GLY A 83 4.73 -8.74 5.51
CA GLY A 83 6.16 -8.67 5.23
C GLY A 83 6.97 -8.30 6.47
N GLY A 84 6.53 -7.25 7.17
CA GLY A 84 7.16 -6.79 8.40
C GLY A 84 7.10 -7.82 9.54
N ALA A 85 5.91 -8.36 9.84
CA ALA A 85 5.74 -9.34 10.92
C ALA A 85 6.50 -10.65 10.64
N MET A 86 6.52 -11.11 9.39
CA MET A 86 7.31 -12.28 8.99
C MET A 86 8.81 -12.00 9.05
N GLY A 87 9.24 -10.77 8.74
CA GLY A 87 10.63 -10.36 8.90
C GLY A 87 11.06 -10.34 10.36
N GLU A 88 10.24 -9.78 11.25
CA GLU A 88 10.49 -9.80 12.69
C GLU A 88 10.52 -11.22 13.25
N TYR A 89 9.65 -12.13 12.78
CA TYR A 89 9.74 -13.53 13.16
C TYR A 89 11.00 -14.23 12.61
N ALA A 90 11.40 -13.93 11.37
CA ALA A 90 12.60 -14.49 10.76
C ALA A 90 13.86 -14.09 11.53
N GLN A 91 13.98 -12.81 11.87
CA GLN A 91 15.03 -12.30 12.76
C GLN A 91 14.92 -12.93 14.15
N TYR A 92 13.68 -13.06 14.67
CA TYR A 92 13.47 -13.64 15.99
C TYR A 92 14.06 -15.05 16.11
N SER A 93 13.80 -15.85 15.07
CA SER A 93 14.29 -17.21 14.89
C SER A 93 15.81 -17.27 14.77
N LEU A 94 16.47 -16.28 14.15
CA LEU A 94 17.93 -16.29 14.04
C LEU A 94 18.62 -16.06 15.38
N ASP A 95 18.12 -15.14 16.20
CA ASP A 95 18.79 -14.79 17.47
C ASP A 95 18.72 -15.91 18.52
N GLU A 96 17.62 -16.69 18.56
CA GLU A 96 17.45 -17.74 19.58
C GLU A 96 18.10 -19.05 19.16
N ARG A 97 17.61 -19.58 18.04
CA ARG A 97 17.96 -20.85 17.40
C ARG A 97 17.05 -20.94 16.18
N VAL A 98 17.55 -21.38 15.02
CA VAL A 98 16.74 -21.48 13.79
C VAL A 98 15.45 -22.27 14.05
N LEU A 99 14.31 -21.57 14.16
CA LEU A 99 13.01 -22.11 14.50
C LEU A 99 12.30 -22.68 13.27
N PRO A 100 11.34 -23.62 13.46
CA PRO A 100 10.50 -24.11 12.37
C PRO A 100 9.78 -22.95 11.67
N GLY A 101 9.82 -22.93 10.34
CA GLY A 101 9.14 -21.89 9.55
C GLY A 101 10.02 -20.68 9.20
N PHE A 102 11.27 -20.60 9.68
CA PHE A 102 12.22 -19.54 9.36
C PHE A 102 12.35 -19.25 7.85
N GLY A 103 12.51 -20.28 7.02
CA GLY A 103 12.63 -20.10 5.58
C GLY A 103 11.36 -19.51 4.93
N LEU A 104 10.18 -19.88 5.45
CA LEU A 104 8.90 -19.37 4.96
C LEU A 104 8.69 -17.90 5.37
N SER A 105 9.04 -17.55 6.61
CA SER A 105 8.92 -16.18 7.10
C SER A 105 9.90 -15.24 6.40
N ALA A 106 11.16 -15.67 6.21
CA ALA A 106 12.15 -14.94 5.43
C ALA A 106 11.66 -14.73 3.98
N TRP A 107 11.04 -15.75 3.38
CA TRP A 107 10.48 -15.64 2.04
C TRP A 107 9.36 -14.58 1.95
N PHE A 108 8.37 -14.62 2.86
CA PHE A 108 7.29 -13.63 2.86
C PHE A 108 7.79 -12.21 3.14
N SER A 109 8.85 -12.02 3.94
CA SER A 109 9.34 -10.68 4.25
C SER A 109 9.94 -9.95 3.04
N VAL A 110 10.44 -10.68 2.05
CA VAL A 110 11.25 -10.10 0.96
C VAL A 110 10.41 -9.59 -0.21
N TRP A 111 9.26 -10.20 -0.53
CA TRP A 111 8.50 -9.83 -1.74
C TRP A 111 7.19 -9.09 -1.48
N THR A 112 6.55 -9.25 -0.31
CA THR A 112 5.17 -8.76 -0.12
C THR A 112 5.06 -7.24 -0.15
N TRP A 113 6.09 -6.53 0.30
CA TRP A 113 6.16 -5.08 0.24
C TRP A 113 5.97 -4.55 -1.20
N SER A 114 6.44 -5.29 -2.21
CA SER A 114 6.31 -4.93 -3.62
C SER A 114 4.85 -4.78 -4.03
N VAL A 115 3.98 -5.68 -3.57
CA VAL A 115 2.53 -5.63 -3.82
C VAL A 115 1.93 -4.41 -3.12
N GLY A 116 2.24 -4.22 -1.83
CA GLY A 116 1.72 -3.11 -1.03
C GLY A 116 2.14 -1.75 -1.55
N ALA A 117 3.37 -1.62 -2.05
CA ALA A 117 3.91 -0.38 -2.60
C ALA A 117 3.40 -0.06 -4.01
N SER A 118 3.13 -1.09 -4.82
CA SER A 118 2.78 -0.89 -6.24
C SER A 118 1.31 -0.52 -6.45
N LEU A 119 0.39 -1.09 -5.66
CA LEU A 119 -1.05 -0.91 -5.86
C LEU A 119 -1.57 0.53 -5.64
N PRO A 120 -1.16 1.25 -4.58
CA PRO A 120 -1.66 2.59 -4.31
C PRO A 120 -1.32 3.64 -5.38
N PRO A 121 -0.08 3.79 -5.86
CA PRO A 121 0.25 4.81 -6.87
C PRO A 121 -0.28 4.45 -8.27
N THR A 122 -0.75 3.21 -8.49
CA THR A 122 -1.24 2.74 -9.79
C THR A 122 -2.75 2.50 -9.78
N LEU A 123 -3.20 1.28 -9.47
CA LEU A 123 -4.60 0.88 -9.57
C LEU A 123 -5.52 1.69 -8.68
N LEU A 124 -5.09 2.05 -7.46
CA LEU A 124 -5.92 2.88 -6.58
C LEU A 124 -6.18 4.24 -7.22
N LEU A 125 -5.13 4.96 -7.66
CA LEU A 125 -5.30 6.27 -8.32
C LEU A 125 -6.10 6.18 -9.63
N LEU A 126 -5.86 5.15 -10.45
CA LEU A 126 -6.55 4.95 -11.73
C LEU A 126 -8.06 4.71 -11.55
N LEU A 127 -8.43 3.98 -10.50
CA LEU A 127 -9.81 3.57 -10.25
C LEU A 127 -10.57 4.57 -9.37
N PHE A 128 -9.87 5.45 -8.65
CA PHE A 128 -10.48 6.44 -7.78
C PHE A 128 -11.34 7.48 -8.52
N PRO A 129 -12.52 7.86 -8.01
CA PRO A 129 -13.14 7.46 -6.72
C PRO A 129 -14.13 6.29 -6.81
N ASP A 130 -14.61 5.96 -8.01
CA ASP A 130 -15.76 5.08 -8.18
C ASP A 130 -15.41 3.62 -8.47
N GLY A 131 -14.12 3.28 -8.46
CA GLY A 131 -13.65 1.93 -8.67
C GLY A 131 -13.63 1.49 -10.14
N ARG A 132 -13.69 2.46 -11.07
CA ARG A 132 -13.71 2.21 -12.51
C ARG A 132 -12.68 3.10 -13.20
N PRO A 133 -12.09 2.66 -14.33
CA PRO A 133 -11.24 3.54 -15.14
C PRO A 133 -12.06 4.67 -15.80
N PRO A 134 -11.44 5.80 -16.19
CA PRO A 134 -12.16 6.94 -16.77
C PRO A 134 -12.89 6.63 -18.10
N SER A 135 -12.34 5.72 -18.90
CA SER A 135 -12.96 5.21 -20.13
C SER A 135 -12.37 3.85 -20.49
N TRP A 136 -12.91 3.19 -21.53
CA TRP A 136 -12.40 1.91 -22.02
C TRP A 136 -10.93 1.97 -22.44
N ARG A 137 -10.43 3.14 -22.89
CA ARG A 137 -9.04 3.37 -23.31
C ARG A 137 -8.03 3.30 -22.17
N TRP A 138 -8.49 3.37 -20.92
CA TRP A 138 -7.65 3.28 -19.72
C TRP A 138 -7.57 1.85 -19.15
N ARG A 139 -8.36 0.91 -19.68
CA ARG A 139 -8.29 -0.50 -19.28
C ARG A 139 -6.91 -1.14 -19.55
N PRO A 140 -6.22 -0.84 -20.67
CA PRO A 140 -4.86 -1.33 -20.88
C PRO A 140 -3.90 -0.92 -19.76
N VAL A 141 -4.02 0.29 -19.20
CA VAL A 141 -3.19 0.73 -18.07
C VAL A 141 -3.37 -0.19 -16.87
N ALA A 142 -4.62 -0.55 -16.53
CA ALA A 142 -4.88 -1.49 -15.44
C ALA A 142 -4.29 -2.89 -15.70
N TRP A 143 -4.40 -3.39 -16.94
CA TRP A 143 -3.81 -4.68 -17.32
C TRP A 143 -2.30 -4.68 -17.27
N VAL A 144 -1.66 -3.64 -17.83
CA VAL A 144 -0.20 -3.48 -17.81
C VAL A 144 0.30 -3.37 -16.37
N THR A 145 -0.38 -2.60 -15.52
CA THR A 145 -0.08 -2.55 -14.08
C THR A 145 -0.14 -3.94 -13.45
N GLY A 146 -1.22 -4.71 -13.69
CA GLY A 146 -1.37 -6.05 -13.13
C GLY A 146 -0.24 -6.99 -13.56
N VAL A 147 0.10 -6.98 -14.85
CA VAL A 147 1.21 -7.78 -15.39
C VAL A 147 2.55 -7.34 -14.80
N ALA A 148 2.81 -6.02 -14.72
CA ALA A 148 4.05 -5.49 -14.16
C ALA A 148 4.22 -5.88 -12.69
N ILE A 149 3.16 -5.76 -11.87
CA ILE A 149 3.19 -6.20 -10.46
C ILE A 149 3.49 -7.70 -10.39
N VAL A 150 2.81 -8.53 -11.17
CA VAL A 150 3.05 -9.98 -11.18
C VAL A 150 4.49 -10.30 -11.55
N VAL A 151 5.04 -9.69 -12.60
CA VAL A 151 6.43 -9.90 -13.04
C VAL A 151 7.40 -9.48 -11.94
N LEU A 152 7.26 -8.27 -11.40
CA LEU A 152 8.18 -7.72 -10.38
C LEU A 152 8.12 -8.53 -9.08
N THR A 153 6.92 -8.77 -8.56
CA THR A 153 6.73 -9.54 -7.33
C THR A 153 7.20 -10.99 -7.49
N SER A 154 6.88 -11.63 -8.61
CA SER A 154 7.32 -13.03 -8.84
C SER A 154 8.83 -13.12 -9.05
N SER A 155 9.44 -12.13 -9.71
CA SER A 155 10.89 -12.09 -9.87
C SER A 155 11.60 -12.05 -8.52
N ILE A 156 11.10 -11.26 -7.57
CA ILE A 156 11.65 -11.17 -6.20
C ILE A 156 11.35 -12.46 -5.42
N ALA A 157 10.12 -12.96 -5.48
CA ALA A 157 9.70 -14.14 -4.71
C ALA A 157 10.45 -15.41 -5.10
N PHE A 158 10.75 -15.60 -6.39
CA PHE A 158 11.38 -16.82 -6.92
C PHE A 158 12.88 -16.66 -7.20
N GLU A 159 13.50 -15.55 -6.77
CA GLU A 159 14.94 -15.32 -6.94
C GLU A 159 15.76 -16.44 -6.27
N PRO A 160 16.53 -17.22 -7.04
CA PRO A 160 17.37 -18.27 -6.48
C PRO A 160 18.62 -17.66 -5.86
N GLY A 161 19.09 -18.24 -4.75
CA GLY A 161 20.29 -17.78 -4.07
C GLY A 161 20.02 -17.48 -2.61
N LYS A 162 20.97 -16.80 -1.96
CA LYS A 162 20.83 -16.35 -0.57
C LYS A 162 20.01 -15.07 -0.53
N PHE A 163 19.18 -14.93 0.50
CA PHE A 163 18.59 -13.64 0.80
C PHE A 163 19.68 -12.67 1.26
N ASP A 164 19.52 -11.39 0.95
CA ASP A 164 20.46 -10.36 1.41
C ASP A 164 20.41 -10.19 2.93
N ASP A 165 19.20 -10.25 3.51
CA ASP A 165 18.98 -9.98 4.94
C ASP A 165 19.12 -11.22 5.85
N TYR A 166 19.26 -12.41 5.27
CA TYR A 166 19.22 -13.67 6.03
C TYR A 166 20.30 -14.66 5.61
N PRO A 167 20.93 -15.40 6.54
CA PRO A 167 21.98 -16.38 6.26
C PRO A 167 21.42 -17.70 5.72
N THR A 168 20.41 -17.66 4.84
CA THR A 168 19.80 -18.84 4.21
C THR A 168 19.52 -18.59 2.74
N SER A 169 19.52 -19.67 1.97
CA SER A 169 19.01 -19.64 0.59
C SER A 169 17.49 -19.55 0.57
N ASN A 170 16.96 -18.90 -0.47
CA ASN A 170 15.54 -18.84 -0.75
C ASN A 170 15.00 -20.26 -0.97
N PRO A 171 14.15 -20.78 -0.06
CA PRO A 171 13.61 -22.14 -0.20
C PRO A 171 12.65 -22.28 -1.38
N PHE A 172 12.12 -21.16 -1.88
CA PHE A 172 11.25 -21.10 -3.06
C PHE A 172 11.98 -20.50 -4.27
N GLY A 173 13.32 -20.42 -4.25
CA GLY A 173 14.10 -19.99 -5.40
C GLY A 173 13.95 -20.99 -6.56
N VAL A 174 13.42 -20.54 -7.69
CA VAL A 174 13.23 -21.39 -8.88
C VAL A 174 13.97 -20.77 -10.06
N PRO A 175 15.19 -21.28 -10.42
CA PRO A 175 16.01 -20.70 -11.48
C PRO A 175 15.26 -20.53 -12.80
N LEU A 176 14.48 -21.55 -13.20
CA LEU A 176 13.70 -21.51 -14.44
C LEU A 176 12.71 -20.33 -14.49
N ILE A 177 12.00 -20.05 -13.39
CA ILE A 177 11.01 -18.96 -13.33
C ILE A 177 11.75 -17.62 -13.29
N TYR A 178 12.79 -17.52 -12.46
CA TYR A 178 13.58 -16.30 -12.33
C TYR A 178 14.27 -15.91 -13.64
N ASP A 179 14.94 -16.84 -14.32
CA ASP A 179 15.65 -16.56 -15.57
C ASP A 179 14.69 -16.14 -16.70
N ALA A 180 13.44 -16.62 -16.67
CA ALA A 180 12.40 -16.19 -17.60
C ALA A 180 11.85 -14.78 -17.29
N LEU A 181 11.74 -14.41 -16.02
CA LEU A 181 11.21 -13.12 -15.57
C LEU A 181 12.25 -12.01 -15.56
N ARG A 182 13.50 -12.32 -15.24
CA ARG A 182 14.59 -11.36 -15.04
C ARG A 182 14.79 -10.39 -16.22
N PRO A 183 14.76 -10.83 -17.50
CA PRO A 183 14.87 -9.90 -18.64
C PRO A 183 13.70 -8.91 -18.72
N LEU A 184 12.54 -9.26 -18.15
CA LEU A 184 11.33 -8.44 -18.16
C LEU A 184 11.28 -7.43 -17.01
N VAL A 185 12.10 -7.59 -15.96
CA VAL A 185 12.08 -6.73 -14.77
C VAL A 185 12.26 -5.26 -15.12
N GLY A 186 13.26 -4.93 -15.95
CA GLY A 186 13.48 -3.53 -16.36
C GLY A 186 12.28 -2.94 -17.11
N ALA A 187 11.70 -3.69 -18.04
CA ALA A 187 10.50 -3.27 -18.77
C ALA A 187 9.28 -3.15 -17.86
N ALA A 188 9.11 -4.06 -16.90
CA ALA A 188 8.03 -4.04 -15.92
C ALA A 188 8.15 -2.84 -14.96
N THR A 189 9.37 -2.50 -14.52
CA THR A 189 9.64 -1.30 -13.71
C THR A 189 9.27 -0.04 -14.48
N ILE A 190 9.75 0.11 -15.72
CA ILE A 190 9.42 1.27 -16.57
C ILE A 190 7.91 1.34 -16.82
N ALA A 191 7.27 0.19 -17.09
CA ALA A 191 5.82 0.11 -17.30
C ALA A 191 5.06 0.52 -16.04
N LEU A 192 5.49 0.09 -14.85
CA LEU A 192 4.85 0.42 -13.59
C LEU A 192 4.95 1.93 -13.28
N LEU A 193 6.13 2.53 -13.47
CA LEU A 193 6.34 3.97 -13.35
C LEU A 193 5.47 4.75 -14.36
N GLY A 194 5.45 4.30 -15.62
CA GLY A 194 4.59 4.87 -16.65
C GLY A 194 3.11 4.76 -16.31
N CYS A 195 2.67 3.65 -15.70
CA CYS A 195 1.30 3.45 -15.26
C CYS A 195 0.96 4.30 -14.04
N ALA A 196 1.87 4.50 -13.11
CA ALA A 196 1.69 5.43 -11.99
C ALA A 196 1.50 6.86 -12.51
N PHE A 197 2.36 7.30 -13.44
CA PHE A 197 2.22 8.59 -14.11
C PHE A 197 0.90 8.69 -14.88
N ALA A 198 0.55 7.68 -15.67
CA ALA A 198 -0.73 7.62 -16.37
C ALA A 198 -1.92 7.71 -15.40
N SER A 199 -1.83 7.10 -14.23
CA SER A 199 -2.88 7.15 -13.20
C SER A 199 -3.07 8.56 -12.65
N ILE A 200 -1.98 9.32 -12.43
CA ILE A 200 -2.03 10.75 -12.09
C ILE A 200 -2.69 11.57 -13.22
N VAL A 201 -2.26 11.34 -14.46
CA VAL A 201 -2.85 12.02 -15.64
C VAL A 201 -4.34 11.71 -15.76
N SER A 202 -4.75 10.49 -15.44
CA SER A 202 -6.15 10.07 -15.44
C SER A 202 -7.00 10.89 -14.45
N LEU A 203 -6.46 11.22 -13.28
CA LEU A 203 -7.11 12.07 -12.29
C LEU A 203 -7.29 13.50 -12.82
N ILE A 204 -6.32 14.03 -13.58
CA ILE A 204 -6.43 15.36 -14.21
C ILE A 204 -7.54 15.37 -15.26
N PHE A 205 -7.61 14.34 -16.11
CA PHE A 205 -8.69 14.20 -17.10
C PHE A 205 -10.07 14.11 -16.44
N ARG A 206 -10.17 13.35 -15.33
CA ARG A 206 -11.40 13.27 -14.53
C ARG A 206 -11.75 14.61 -13.92
N PHE A 207 -10.78 15.30 -13.32
CA PHE A 207 -11.02 16.59 -12.69
C PHE A 207 -11.59 17.64 -13.66
N ARG A 208 -11.11 17.65 -14.90
CA ARG A 208 -11.62 18.55 -15.95
C ARG A 208 -13.09 18.25 -16.32
N ARG A 209 -13.51 16.99 -16.28
CA ARG A 209 -14.86 16.54 -16.65
C ARG A 209 -15.84 16.46 -15.48
N ALA A 210 -15.33 16.33 -14.26
CA ALA A 210 -16.13 16.14 -13.06
C ALA A 210 -17.04 17.34 -12.78
N GLU A 211 -18.22 17.09 -12.22
CA GLU A 211 -19.14 18.10 -11.70
C GLU A 211 -19.05 18.17 -10.17
N ASN A 212 -19.28 19.35 -9.60
CA ASN A 212 -19.31 19.73 -8.17
C ASN A 212 -18.78 18.71 -7.13
N GLN A 213 -19.52 17.64 -6.83
CA GLN A 213 -19.15 16.66 -5.80
C GLN A 213 -17.91 15.82 -6.15
N GLU A 214 -17.81 15.33 -7.40
CA GLU A 214 -16.68 14.49 -7.82
C GLU A 214 -15.38 15.32 -7.86
N ARG A 215 -15.47 16.60 -8.20
CA ARG A 215 -14.32 17.53 -8.12
C ARG A 215 -13.78 17.67 -6.69
N LEU A 216 -14.64 17.69 -5.68
CA LEU A 216 -14.21 17.77 -4.29
C LEU A 216 -13.49 16.49 -3.85
N GLN A 217 -14.00 15.31 -4.25
CA GLN A 217 -13.34 14.03 -3.98
C GLN A 217 -11.94 13.97 -4.59
N LEU A 218 -11.80 14.39 -5.85
CA LEU A 218 -10.52 14.43 -6.56
C LEU A 218 -9.55 15.44 -5.94
N LYS A 219 -10.03 16.58 -5.41
CA LYS A 219 -9.18 17.57 -4.71
C LYS A 219 -8.52 17.00 -3.46
N TRP A 220 -9.28 16.28 -2.62
CA TRP A 220 -8.73 15.67 -1.40
C TRP A 220 -7.60 14.70 -1.72
N LEU A 221 -7.82 13.81 -2.69
CA LEU A 221 -6.80 12.85 -3.08
C LEU A 221 -5.62 13.53 -3.78
N ALA A 222 -5.86 14.46 -4.71
CA ALA A 222 -4.80 15.19 -5.39
C ALA A 222 -3.91 15.97 -4.41
N PHE A 223 -4.49 16.58 -3.37
CA PHE A 223 -3.72 17.24 -2.33
C PHE A 223 -2.82 16.27 -1.56
N ALA A 224 -3.36 15.12 -1.11
CA ALA A 224 -2.58 14.10 -0.42
C ALA A 224 -1.44 13.54 -1.30
N VAL A 225 -1.73 13.23 -2.57
CA VAL A 225 -0.73 12.72 -3.52
C VAL A 225 0.34 13.77 -3.81
N ALA A 226 -0.04 15.05 -3.99
CA ALA A 226 0.92 16.13 -4.20
C ALA A 226 1.82 16.35 -2.99
N LEU A 227 1.26 16.26 -1.77
CA LEU A 227 2.04 16.37 -0.53
C LEU A 227 3.07 15.25 -0.40
N VAL A 228 2.65 13.99 -0.63
CA VAL A 228 3.56 12.83 -0.60
C VAL A 228 4.62 12.94 -1.70
N GLY A 229 4.21 13.31 -2.92
CA GLY A 229 5.13 13.48 -4.04
C GLY A 229 6.16 14.59 -3.80
N LEU A 230 5.75 15.70 -3.19
CA LEU A 230 6.66 16.79 -2.80
C LEU A 230 7.63 16.33 -1.71
N ALA A 231 7.15 15.65 -0.67
CA ALA A 231 8.01 15.11 0.38
C ALA A 231 9.04 14.12 -0.19
N ALA A 232 8.61 13.22 -1.09
CA ALA A 232 9.49 12.26 -1.75
C ALA A 232 10.52 12.95 -2.66
N ALA A 233 10.12 13.97 -3.43
CA ALA A 233 11.03 14.72 -4.27
C ALA A 233 12.11 15.45 -3.45
N ILE A 234 11.73 16.03 -2.30
CA ILE A 234 12.68 16.66 -1.37
C ILE A 234 13.64 15.61 -0.78
N SER A 235 13.12 14.45 -0.36
CA SER A 235 13.91 13.34 0.17
C SER A 235 14.95 12.84 -0.84
N VAL A 236 14.60 12.67 -2.12
CA VAL A 236 15.57 12.30 -3.18
C VAL A 236 16.70 13.33 -3.32
N VAL A 237 16.38 14.62 -3.25
CA VAL A 237 17.41 15.67 -3.32
C VAL A 237 18.33 15.61 -2.09
N ILE A 238 17.78 15.42 -0.90
CA ILE A 238 18.54 15.27 0.34
C ILE A 238 19.46 14.04 0.25
N GLU A 239 18.94 12.87 -0.14
CA GLU A 239 19.74 11.64 -0.28
C GLU A 239 20.87 11.78 -1.31
N SER A 240 20.68 12.59 -2.36
CA SER A 240 21.72 12.83 -3.37
C SER A 240 22.82 13.80 -2.94
N THR A 241 22.63 14.54 -1.84
CA THR A 241 23.51 15.63 -1.42
C THR A 241 24.08 15.48 0.00
N ALA A 242 23.42 14.71 0.86
CA ALA A 242 23.80 14.50 2.25
C ALA A 242 24.70 13.27 2.42
N ASP A 243 25.54 13.26 3.45
CA ASP A 243 26.31 12.08 3.82
C ASP A 243 25.38 11.06 4.51
N SER A 244 25.61 9.77 4.28
CA SER A 244 24.77 8.65 4.81
C SER A 244 24.59 8.63 6.35
N LYS A 245 25.35 9.43 7.10
CA LYS A 245 25.26 9.58 8.57
C LYS A 245 24.53 10.86 9.02
N ASP A 246 23.97 11.64 8.09
CA ASP A 246 23.26 12.88 8.42
C ASP A 246 21.84 12.60 8.94
N GLY A 247 21.52 13.15 10.12
CA GLY A 247 20.16 13.11 10.69
C GLY A 247 19.09 13.80 9.81
N LEU A 248 19.50 14.55 8.78
CA LEU A 248 18.61 15.09 7.76
C LEU A 248 17.98 13.99 6.89
N ILE A 249 18.70 12.90 6.59
CA ILE A 249 18.16 11.77 5.85
C ILE A 249 17.07 11.09 6.68
N GLU A 250 17.37 10.80 7.94
CA GLU A 250 16.39 10.22 8.88
C GLU A 250 15.14 11.09 9.03
N LEU A 251 15.32 12.41 9.15
CA LEU A 251 14.19 13.35 9.23
C LEU A 251 13.37 13.37 7.95
N SER A 252 14.01 13.33 6.78
CA SER A 252 13.33 13.28 5.49
C SER A 252 12.50 12.00 5.34
N ASN A 253 13.04 10.85 5.77
CA ASN A 253 12.34 9.57 5.76
C ASN A 253 11.10 9.58 6.66
N LEU A 254 11.22 10.16 7.86
CA LEU A 254 10.09 10.36 8.76
C LEU A 254 9.01 11.23 8.11
N ILE A 255 9.38 12.35 7.49
CA ILE A 255 8.44 13.27 6.84
C ILE A 255 7.71 12.59 5.67
N VAL A 256 8.44 11.89 4.80
CA VAL A 256 7.82 11.14 3.69
C VAL A 256 6.84 10.11 4.24
N THR A 257 7.28 9.29 5.21
CA THR A 257 6.46 8.23 5.80
C THR A 257 5.20 8.79 6.48
N ALA A 258 5.34 9.86 7.27
CA ALA A 258 4.22 10.53 7.92
C ALA A 258 3.23 11.10 6.90
N SER A 259 3.73 11.67 5.79
CA SER A 259 2.89 12.23 4.73
C SER A 259 2.00 11.19 4.07
N MET A 260 2.43 9.91 3.99
CA MET A 260 1.65 8.84 3.39
C MET A 260 0.29 8.62 4.09
N SER A 261 0.21 8.91 5.39
CA SER A 261 -1.04 8.84 6.18
C SER A 261 -2.11 9.83 5.71
N THR A 262 -1.75 10.85 4.93
CA THR A 262 -2.74 11.75 4.33
C THR A 262 -3.58 11.07 3.24
N ILE A 263 -3.05 10.04 2.57
CA ILE A 263 -3.75 9.29 1.52
C ILE A 263 -5.01 8.56 2.04
N PRO A 264 -4.94 7.67 3.06
CA PRO A 264 -6.12 6.98 3.55
C PRO A 264 -7.13 7.96 4.15
N ILE A 265 -6.68 9.04 4.80
CA ILE A 265 -7.55 10.09 5.32
C ILE A 265 -8.30 10.78 4.17
N ALA A 266 -7.59 11.20 3.13
CA ALA A 266 -8.18 11.83 1.95
C ALA A 266 -9.18 10.91 1.24
N ILE A 267 -8.86 9.62 1.09
CA ILE A 267 -9.77 8.63 0.51
C ILE A 267 -11.00 8.43 1.39
N GLY A 268 -10.82 8.32 2.72
CA GLY A 268 -11.91 8.18 3.67
C GLY A 268 -12.88 9.36 3.61
N VAL A 269 -12.35 10.58 3.62
CA VAL A 269 -13.14 11.81 3.45
C VAL A 269 -13.82 11.83 2.07
N ALA A 270 -13.09 11.53 1.00
CA ALA A 270 -13.63 11.57 -0.36
C ALA A 270 -14.75 10.54 -0.58
N VAL A 271 -14.56 9.30 -0.15
CA VAL A 271 -15.48 8.19 -0.45
C VAL A 271 -16.62 8.11 0.56
N LEU A 272 -16.33 8.16 1.87
CA LEU A 272 -17.33 7.93 2.91
C LEU A 272 -18.19 9.17 3.14
N LYS A 273 -17.58 10.35 3.29
CA LYS A 273 -18.31 11.59 3.60
C LYS A 273 -19.23 12.00 2.45
N HIS A 274 -18.74 11.98 1.21
CA HIS A 274 -19.54 12.45 0.07
C HIS A 274 -20.64 11.49 -0.36
N ARG A 275 -20.49 10.17 -0.13
CA ARG A 275 -21.57 9.20 -0.41
C ARG A 275 -22.67 9.21 0.65
N LEU A 276 -22.36 9.55 1.91
CA LEU A 276 -23.36 9.78 2.96
C LEU A 276 -24.33 10.91 2.59
N TYR A 277 -23.82 12.05 2.10
CA TYR A 277 -24.68 13.16 1.65
C TYR A 277 -25.63 12.80 0.50
N ASN A 278 -25.26 11.85 -0.36
CA ASN A 278 -26.13 11.39 -1.44
C ASN A 278 -27.25 10.46 -0.95
N ILE A 279 -27.01 9.69 0.12
CA ILE A 279 -28.05 8.87 0.78
C ILE A 279 -29.08 9.79 1.46
N ASP A 280 -28.62 10.80 2.22
CA ASP A 280 -29.51 11.75 2.89
C ASP A 280 -30.42 12.48 1.89
N ARG A 281 -29.86 12.90 0.73
CA ARG A 281 -30.64 13.57 -0.31
C ARG A 281 -31.68 12.68 -0.99
N THR A 282 -31.45 11.38 -1.04
CA THR A 282 -32.39 10.41 -1.63
C THR A 282 -33.52 10.08 -0.66
N ILE A 283 -33.20 9.92 0.63
CA ILE A 283 -34.20 9.73 1.71
C ILE A 283 -35.11 10.96 1.81
N ASN A 284 -34.54 12.16 1.73
CA ASN A 284 -35.31 13.40 1.79
C ASN A 284 -36.26 13.56 0.58
N ARG A 285 -35.89 13.03 -0.59
CA ARG A 285 -36.79 12.99 -1.77
C ARG A 285 -37.94 12.00 -1.58
N THR A 286 -37.73 10.86 -0.92
CA THR A 286 -38.83 9.93 -0.62
C THR A 286 -39.78 10.45 0.46
N LEU A 287 -39.32 11.28 1.39
CA LEU A 287 -40.16 11.90 2.42
C LEU A 287 -40.99 13.08 1.93
N VAL A 288 -40.62 13.70 0.80
CA VAL A 288 -41.39 14.81 0.18
C VAL A 288 -42.47 14.30 -0.79
N TYR A 289 -42.44 13.02 -1.15
CA TYR A 289 -43.42 12.38 -2.05
C TYR A 289 -44.35 11.38 -1.34
N VAL A 290 -44.36 11.37 0.00
CA VAL A 290 -45.33 10.63 0.84
C VAL A 290 -46.04 11.64 1.73
#